data_AF-A0AAW0BH31-F1
#
_entry.id   AF-A0AAW0BH31-F1
#
_cell.length_a   1.000
_cell.length_b   1.000
_cell.length_c   1.000
_cell.angle_alpha   90.00
_cell.angle_beta   90.00
_cell.angle_gamma   90.00
#
_symmetry.space_group_name_H-M   'P 1'
#
loop_
_entity.id
_entity.type
_entity.pdbx_description
1 polymer ?
#
loop_
_entity_poly.entity_id
_entity_poly.type
_entity_poly.pdbx_seq_one_letter_code
_entity_poly.pdbx_strand_id
1 'polypeptide(L)'
;MQVSKFNALPRKPKSPSGLVSNNWHFDLRFIYLDPPSHVLFLVQPESTYIHIERLPLGASNGIAFFPESGAEAAPEIARALMQAFLDSLVNHKLERNPPPPYAPWSLSTDDRELAAAVGKEFKRIGVREELCNIQVSNAHLKVADRAFMGFWLSMIQSLDIPTRVIPTMSPPEGISFSIFKPAPWGEDRVSDELEQGVKYAQVYHQVGIDARHVPNSQVSTQIMEQAQAAMELLASKTIEQVQKEADAGNDSAALDYAVRIRCNLGVVPNRSLHYYYLMKVIQSSSASKDLKSRAHGLLVDWFTSSSTVSLFARYMFGAAFHANQSVILAGDASPQVLWFGYRIVEPQAEKATALRALYKPLWLALEKRHQEVSEKQEKAEKKREKNSNRYVCAAPACYIQASKGGGLRSCAGSCDLDVKPAYCSKDVQDWKNHKPFCKPGASCSILTKEHDLPAVGQGQSEEVLTIPVAGPNGRPMMLSTSTMTPEMLKMFQAMSVGETPEGSNKTLDELLSKSSKIKEVDVLEHFSS
;
A
#
# COMPACT_ATOMS: atom_id res chain seq x y z
N MET A 1 27.74 31.15 -3.00
CA MET A 1 29.20 30.92 -3.14
C MET A 1 29.56 29.86 -4.16
N GLN A 2 28.77 28.79 -4.37
CA GLN A 2 29.07 27.76 -5.38
C GLN A 2 28.84 28.22 -6.84
N VAL A 3 27.78 29.00 -7.10
CA VAL A 3 27.42 29.42 -8.46
C VAL A 3 28.51 30.24 -9.16
N SER A 4 29.16 31.17 -8.44
CA SER A 4 30.25 31.98 -9.02
C SER A 4 31.46 31.12 -9.39
N LYS A 5 31.83 30.13 -8.57
CA LYS A 5 32.89 29.16 -8.87
C LYS A 5 32.53 28.33 -10.11
N PHE A 6 31.30 27.83 -10.19
CA PHE A 6 30.81 27.07 -11.33
C PHE A 6 30.79 27.91 -12.62
N ASN A 7 30.37 29.18 -12.54
CA ASN A 7 30.40 30.11 -13.66
C ASN A 7 31.83 30.54 -14.07
N ALA A 8 32.83 30.35 -13.20
CA ALA A 8 34.23 30.60 -13.54
C ALA A 8 34.91 29.40 -14.22
N LEU A 9 34.30 28.20 -14.21
CA LEU A 9 34.88 27.02 -14.82
C LEU A 9 35.09 27.21 -16.33
N PRO A 10 36.22 26.73 -16.89
CA PRO A 10 36.44 26.67 -18.33
C PRO A 10 35.34 25.86 -19.01
N ARG A 11 34.83 26.36 -20.13
CA ARG A 11 33.79 25.70 -20.92
C ARG A 11 34.26 25.57 -22.37
N LYS A 12 34.62 24.35 -22.76
CA LYS A 12 35.05 24.03 -24.14
C LYS A 12 34.04 23.08 -24.80
N PRO A 13 33.86 23.14 -26.14
CA PRO A 13 32.94 22.24 -26.86
C PRO A 13 33.35 20.76 -26.81
N LYS A 14 34.64 20.50 -26.62
CA LYS A 14 35.20 19.14 -26.46
C LYS A 14 35.51 18.86 -24.99
N SER A 15 35.44 17.59 -24.61
CA SER A 15 35.82 17.10 -23.28
C SER A 15 37.31 17.38 -23.01
N PRO A 16 37.81 17.23 -21.77
CA PRO A 16 39.23 17.42 -21.47
C PRO A 16 40.17 16.55 -22.31
N SER A 17 39.74 15.38 -22.76
CA SER A 17 40.52 14.53 -23.67
C SER A 17 40.61 15.06 -25.10
N GLY A 18 39.74 16.01 -25.48
CA GLY A 18 39.63 16.54 -26.83
C GLY A 18 38.95 15.62 -27.85
N LEU A 19 38.67 14.36 -27.48
CA LEU A 19 38.20 13.32 -28.40
C LEU A 19 36.69 13.37 -28.66
N VAL A 20 35.91 13.71 -27.63
CA VAL A 20 34.44 13.66 -27.66
C VAL A 20 33.83 15.01 -27.32
N SER A 21 32.58 15.22 -27.71
CA SER A 21 31.81 16.42 -27.37
C SER A 21 31.57 16.52 -25.87
N ASN A 22 31.68 17.72 -25.31
CA ASN A 22 31.41 18.00 -23.89
C ASN A 22 29.90 18.15 -23.61
N ASN A 23 29.10 17.25 -24.18
CA ASN A 23 27.66 17.21 -24.00
C ASN A 23 27.34 16.13 -22.97
N TRP A 24 26.48 16.47 -22.02
CA TRP A 24 26.11 15.56 -20.93
C TRP A 24 24.61 15.32 -20.93
N HIS A 25 24.25 14.09 -20.62
CA HIS A 25 22.87 13.70 -20.34
C HIS A 25 22.74 13.41 -18.85
N PHE A 26 21.64 13.84 -18.25
CA PHE A 26 21.32 13.51 -16.87
C PHE A 26 19.88 13.02 -16.74
N ASP A 27 19.68 12.09 -15.81
CA ASP A 27 18.37 11.65 -15.36
C ASP A 27 18.37 11.47 -13.83
N LEU A 28 17.17 11.29 -13.28
CA LEU A 28 16.96 11.03 -11.85
C LEU A 28 16.46 9.60 -11.69
N ARG A 29 17.11 8.80 -10.83
CA ARG A 29 16.70 7.40 -10.58
C ARG A 29 16.49 7.17 -9.09
N PHE A 30 15.56 6.29 -8.73
CA PHE A 30 15.33 5.88 -7.34
C PHE A 30 16.01 4.54 -7.05
N ILE A 31 17.07 4.59 -6.24
CA ILE A 31 17.79 3.40 -5.76
C ILE A 31 17.06 2.87 -4.52
N TYR A 32 16.43 1.71 -4.67
CA TYR A 32 15.65 1.06 -3.62
C TYR A 32 16.48 0.18 -2.65
N LEU A 33 17.81 0.23 -2.76
CA LEU A 33 18.73 -0.48 -1.87
C LEU A 33 18.93 0.31 -0.58
N ASP A 34 19.11 -0.37 0.54
CA ASP A 34 19.23 0.27 1.86
C ASP A 34 20.57 1.01 2.03
N PRO A 35 20.61 2.31 2.41
CA PRO A 35 19.47 3.21 2.57
C PRO A 35 18.90 3.75 1.24
N PRO A 36 17.58 3.65 1.01
CA PRO A 36 16.98 4.06 -0.25
C PRO A 36 17.18 5.56 -0.49
N SER A 37 17.39 5.92 -1.74
CA SER A 37 17.67 7.31 -2.12
C SER A 37 17.48 7.55 -3.59
N HIS A 38 17.32 8.82 -3.96
CA HIS A 38 17.45 9.22 -5.34
C HIS A 38 18.92 9.43 -5.71
N VAL A 39 19.26 9.17 -6.96
CA VAL A 39 20.55 9.50 -7.53
C VAL A 39 20.37 10.37 -8.77
N LEU A 40 21.20 11.40 -8.88
CA LEU A 40 21.45 12.09 -10.13
C LEU A 40 22.46 11.25 -10.92
N PHE A 41 22.03 10.69 -12.03
CA PHE A 41 22.90 9.95 -12.94
C PHE A 41 23.29 10.86 -14.09
N LEU A 42 24.59 11.04 -14.32
CA LEU A 42 25.13 11.72 -15.48
C LEU A 42 25.88 10.75 -16.38
N VAL A 43 25.74 10.94 -17.68
CA VAL A 43 26.51 10.22 -18.70
C VAL A 43 26.96 11.18 -19.79
N GLN A 44 28.20 11.03 -20.25
CA GLN A 44 28.68 11.63 -21.49
C GLN A 44 28.42 10.63 -22.63
N PRO A 45 27.42 10.86 -23.51
CA PRO A 45 26.91 9.81 -24.40
C PRO A 45 27.95 9.22 -25.36
N GLU A 46 28.91 10.03 -25.83
CA GLU A 46 29.93 9.61 -26.79
C GLU A 46 31.05 8.75 -26.16
N SER A 47 31.41 9.00 -24.89
CA SER A 47 32.46 8.23 -24.20
C SER A 47 31.90 7.14 -23.28
N THR A 48 30.60 7.19 -22.98
CA THR A 48 29.94 6.39 -21.94
C THR A 48 30.49 6.60 -20.53
N TYR A 49 31.28 7.66 -20.31
CA TYR A 49 31.72 8.04 -18.97
C TYR A 49 30.49 8.40 -18.13
N ILE A 50 30.39 7.82 -16.94
CA ILE A 50 29.29 8.05 -16.01
C ILE A 50 29.75 8.74 -14.73
N HIS A 51 28.83 9.47 -14.12
CA HIS A 51 28.97 10.03 -12.79
C HIS A 51 27.65 9.91 -12.04
N ILE A 52 27.71 9.67 -10.73
CA ILE A 52 26.51 9.43 -9.91
C ILE A 52 26.63 10.21 -8.62
N GLU A 53 25.60 11.00 -8.31
CA GLU A 53 25.48 11.73 -7.05
C GLU A 53 24.24 11.29 -6.29
N ARG A 54 24.41 10.96 -5.00
CA ARG A 54 23.30 10.63 -4.12
C ARG A 54 22.59 11.90 -3.66
N LEU A 55 21.26 11.90 -3.70
CA LEU A 55 20.43 13.03 -3.33
C LEU A 55 19.60 12.75 -2.06
N PRO A 56 19.38 13.78 -1.22
CA PRO A 56 19.96 15.12 -1.32
C PRO A 56 21.44 15.11 -0.93
N LEU A 57 22.19 16.10 -1.43
CA LEU A 57 23.63 16.19 -1.20
C LEU A 57 23.95 16.24 0.30
N GLY A 58 24.87 15.37 0.75
CA GLY A 58 25.33 15.33 2.14
C GLY A 58 24.35 14.70 3.14
N ALA A 59 23.18 14.22 2.70
CA ALA A 59 22.24 13.56 3.58
C ALA A 59 22.57 12.07 3.79
N SER A 60 22.44 11.62 5.02
CA SER A 60 22.55 10.19 5.37
C SER A 60 21.33 9.38 4.91
N ASN A 61 20.15 10.00 4.94
CA ASN A 61 18.89 9.40 4.56
C ASN A 61 18.26 10.09 3.34
N GLY A 62 18.44 9.48 2.16
CA GLY A 62 17.94 10.03 0.91
C GLY A 62 16.43 9.84 0.70
N ILE A 63 15.74 9.02 1.50
CA ILE A 63 14.31 8.77 1.30
C ILE A 63 13.48 10.04 1.47
N ALA A 64 13.93 10.98 2.30
CA ALA A 64 13.27 12.25 2.59
C ALA A 64 13.13 13.16 1.38
N PHE A 65 13.97 12.97 0.37
CA PHE A 65 13.84 13.62 -0.91
C PHE A 65 13.11 12.65 -1.83
N PHE A 66 11.80 12.87 -2.03
CA PHE A 66 10.97 12.08 -2.94
C PHE A 66 10.13 13.01 -3.82
N PRO A 67 10.73 13.63 -4.86
CA PRO A 67 10.02 14.58 -5.70
C PRO A 67 8.92 13.88 -6.52
N GLU A 68 7.74 14.50 -6.58
CA GLU A 68 6.62 14.05 -7.41
C GLU A 68 6.50 14.87 -8.71
N SER A 69 7.24 16.00 -8.82
CA SER A 69 7.31 16.83 -10.02
C SER A 69 8.75 17.26 -10.38
N GLY A 70 8.95 17.71 -11.62
CA GLY A 70 10.25 18.26 -12.04
C GLY A 70 10.61 19.53 -11.28
N ALA A 71 9.59 20.33 -10.91
CA ALA A 71 9.76 21.56 -10.13
C ALA A 71 10.26 21.30 -8.70
N GLU A 72 9.76 20.26 -8.04
CA GLU A 72 10.22 19.84 -6.71
C GLU A 72 11.65 19.26 -6.76
N ALA A 73 12.00 18.55 -7.83
CA ALA A 73 13.33 17.96 -7.98
C ALA A 73 14.43 18.98 -8.34
N ALA A 74 14.06 20.03 -9.08
CA ALA A 74 15.01 20.97 -9.70
C ALA A 74 16.01 21.64 -8.75
N PRO A 75 15.64 22.14 -7.56
CA PRO A 75 16.60 22.80 -6.65
C PRO A 75 17.75 21.88 -6.21
N GLU A 76 17.44 20.62 -5.93
CA GLU A 76 18.44 19.64 -5.48
C GLU A 76 19.30 19.16 -6.65
N ILE A 77 18.68 18.88 -7.80
CA ILE A 77 19.38 18.49 -9.03
C ILE A 77 20.31 19.62 -9.51
N ALA A 78 19.86 20.87 -9.47
CA ALA A 78 20.67 22.01 -9.87
C ALA A 78 21.93 22.13 -9.02
N ARG A 79 21.79 21.96 -7.69
CA ARG A 79 22.93 21.96 -6.76
C ARG A 79 23.87 20.80 -7.03
N ALA A 80 23.33 19.59 -7.20
CA ALA A 80 24.10 18.38 -7.50
C ALA A 80 24.84 18.44 -8.84
N LEU A 81 24.22 18.98 -9.89
CA LEU A 81 24.88 19.21 -11.17
C LEU A 81 26.09 20.13 -11.01
N MET A 82 25.92 21.30 -10.37
CA MET A 82 27.05 22.21 -10.15
C MET A 82 28.15 21.58 -9.31
N GLN A 83 27.78 20.88 -8.23
CA GLN A 83 28.71 20.17 -7.36
C GLN A 83 29.50 19.10 -8.11
N ALA A 84 28.85 18.33 -8.98
CA ALA A 84 29.48 17.29 -9.78
C ALA A 84 30.63 17.85 -10.64
N PHE A 85 30.40 18.96 -11.33
CA PHE A 85 31.43 19.61 -12.16
C PHE A 85 32.48 20.41 -11.38
N LEU A 86 32.17 20.83 -10.14
CA LEU A 86 33.13 21.49 -9.26
C LEU A 86 34.10 20.50 -8.61
N ASP A 87 33.56 19.42 -8.03
CA ASP A 87 34.29 18.58 -7.07
C ASP A 87 34.35 17.10 -7.49
N SER A 88 33.32 16.57 -8.16
CA SER A 88 33.08 15.11 -8.17
C SER A 88 33.39 14.38 -9.47
N LEU A 89 33.40 15.05 -10.63
CA LEU A 89 33.99 14.50 -11.86
C LEU A 89 35.51 14.36 -11.76
N VAL A 90 36.12 14.99 -10.75
CA VAL A 90 37.57 15.10 -10.57
C VAL A 90 38.04 14.26 -9.37
N ASN A 91 37.14 13.67 -8.58
CA ASN A 91 37.45 12.76 -7.48
C ASN A 91 37.91 11.37 -7.96
N HIS A 92 38.72 11.36 -9.02
CA HIS A 92 39.53 10.24 -9.44
C HIS A 92 40.66 10.03 -8.42
N LYS A 93 40.33 9.48 -7.24
CA LYS A 93 41.35 8.93 -6.32
C LYS A 93 42.25 7.89 -7.00
N LEU A 94 41.86 7.40 -8.17
CA LEU A 94 42.55 6.39 -8.96
C LEU A 94 43.33 6.95 -10.17
N GLU A 95 43.14 8.21 -10.58
CA GLU A 95 43.90 8.80 -11.70
C GLU A 95 45.10 9.60 -11.18
N ARG A 96 46.27 9.40 -11.80
CA ARG A 96 47.50 10.07 -11.38
C ARG A 96 47.49 11.58 -11.65
N ASN A 97 46.70 12.05 -12.62
CA ASN A 97 46.61 13.46 -13.04
C ASN A 97 45.20 13.77 -13.55
N PRO A 98 44.21 13.96 -12.67
CA PRO A 98 42.85 14.27 -13.12
C PRO A 98 42.80 15.62 -13.83
N PRO A 99 41.95 15.80 -14.85
CA PRO A 99 41.80 17.08 -15.53
C PRO A 99 41.29 18.16 -14.55
N PRO A 100 41.64 19.44 -14.75
CA PRO A 100 41.08 20.51 -13.94
C PRO A 100 39.56 20.57 -14.11
N PRO A 101 38.81 21.02 -13.07
CA PRO A 101 37.36 21.21 -13.16
C PRO A 101 36.95 22.03 -14.38
N TYR A 102 35.84 21.64 -15.03
CA TYR A 102 35.32 22.26 -16.24
C TYR A 102 33.79 22.26 -16.23
N ALA A 103 33.18 23.21 -16.94
CA ALA A 103 31.73 23.25 -17.11
C ALA A 103 31.30 22.43 -18.35
N PRO A 104 30.10 21.84 -18.35
CA PRO A 104 29.57 21.16 -19.52
C PRO A 104 29.39 22.16 -20.68
N TRP A 105 29.49 21.69 -21.92
CA TRP A 105 29.09 22.47 -23.08
C TRP A 105 27.57 22.53 -23.15
N SER A 106 26.89 21.40 -23.11
CA SER A 106 25.43 21.35 -22.99
C SER A 106 24.98 20.28 -22.02
N LEU A 107 23.77 20.45 -21.50
CA LEU A 107 23.07 19.50 -20.67
C LEU A 107 21.78 19.07 -21.38
N SER A 108 21.47 17.78 -21.26
CA SER A 108 20.24 17.19 -21.77
C SER A 108 19.61 16.24 -20.76
N THR A 109 18.31 16.05 -20.85
CA THR A 109 17.55 15.00 -20.15
C THR A 109 16.46 14.50 -21.10
N ASP A 110 15.85 13.36 -20.85
CA ASP A 110 14.73 12.83 -21.65
C ASP A 110 13.37 13.38 -21.18
N ASP A 111 13.30 13.90 -19.94
CA ASP A 111 12.06 14.45 -19.39
C ASP A 111 11.92 15.97 -19.63
N ARG A 112 10.85 16.34 -20.37
CA ARG A 112 10.57 17.73 -20.74
C ARG A 112 10.30 18.63 -19.53
N GLU A 113 9.58 18.14 -18.53
CA GLU A 113 9.22 18.93 -17.36
C GLU A 113 10.45 19.20 -16.49
N LEU A 114 11.28 18.18 -16.31
CA LEU A 114 12.55 18.27 -15.61
C LEU A 114 13.52 19.24 -16.31
N ALA A 115 13.65 19.14 -17.63
CA ALA A 115 14.49 20.04 -18.42
C ALA A 115 14.11 21.52 -18.18
N ALA A 116 12.81 21.82 -18.28
CA ALA A 116 12.29 23.16 -18.07
C ALA A 116 12.49 23.64 -16.62
N ALA A 117 12.22 22.77 -15.64
CA ALA A 117 12.33 23.10 -14.22
C ALA A 117 13.78 23.36 -13.80
N VAL A 118 14.72 22.50 -14.20
CA VAL A 118 16.16 22.68 -13.91
C VAL A 118 16.70 23.93 -14.60
N GLY A 119 16.33 24.16 -15.86
CA GLY A 119 16.72 25.38 -16.59
C GLY A 119 16.23 26.67 -15.92
N LYS A 120 14.97 26.67 -15.46
CA LYS A 120 14.40 27.78 -14.68
C LYS A 120 15.13 27.98 -13.35
N GLU A 121 15.47 26.90 -12.66
CA GLU A 121 16.19 26.94 -11.39
C GLU A 121 17.62 27.46 -11.55
N PHE A 122 18.34 27.01 -12.58
CA PHE A 122 19.64 27.54 -12.97
C PHE A 122 19.60 29.04 -13.22
N LYS A 123 18.60 29.51 -13.98
CA LYS A 123 18.40 30.95 -14.20
C LYS A 123 18.15 31.68 -12.89
N ARG A 124 17.31 31.13 -12.00
CA ARG A 124 16.97 31.71 -10.69
C ARG A 124 18.20 31.89 -9.79
N ILE A 125 19.10 30.90 -9.75
CA ILE A 125 20.29 30.92 -8.89
C ILE A 125 21.50 31.63 -9.54
N GLY A 126 21.37 32.10 -10.79
CA GLY A 126 22.40 32.89 -11.48
C GLY A 126 23.45 32.07 -12.22
N VAL A 127 23.13 30.84 -12.65
CA VAL A 127 23.98 30.09 -13.60
C VAL A 127 24.00 30.82 -14.95
N ARG A 128 25.13 30.76 -15.66
CA ARG A 128 25.27 31.36 -17.00
C ARG A 128 24.17 30.93 -17.97
N GLU A 129 23.74 31.86 -18.82
CA GLU A 129 22.53 31.73 -19.66
C GLU A 129 22.59 30.52 -20.60
N GLU A 130 23.77 30.20 -21.13
CA GLU A 130 23.95 29.10 -22.09
C GLU A 130 23.68 27.72 -21.49
N LEU A 131 23.78 27.59 -20.16
CA LEU A 131 23.47 26.35 -19.44
C LEU A 131 22.04 26.32 -18.89
N CYS A 132 21.31 27.44 -18.93
CA CYS A 132 19.92 27.48 -18.52
C CYS A 132 18.98 26.82 -19.55
N ASN A 133 19.46 26.60 -20.78
CA ASN A 133 18.71 25.90 -21.82
C ASN A 133 19.03 24.40 -21.80
N ILE A 134 18.31 23.64 -20.97
CA ILE A 134 18.45 22.18 -20.88
C ILE A 134 17.71 21.54 -22.06
N GLN A 135 18.44 20.76 -22.86
CA GLN A 135 17.88 20.09 -24.04
C GLN A 135 17.05 18.86 -23.66
N VAL A 136 16.00 18.58 -24.42
CA VAL A 136 15.27 17.30 -24.33
C VAL A 136 15.81 16.34 -25.39
N SER A 137 16.36 15.20 -24.99
CA SER A 137 16.98 14.22 -25.91
C SER A 137 16.63 12.78 -25.55
N ASN A 138 15.78 12.16 -26.39
CA ASN A 138 15.47 10.73 -26.31
C ASN A 138 16.58 9.85 -26.91
N ALA A 139 17.47 10.43 -27.74
CA ALA A 139 18.56 9.70 -28.36
C ALA A 139 19.59 9.22 -27.33
N HIS A 140 19.76 9.97 -26.24
CA HIS A 140 20.72 9.65 -25.19
C HIS A 140 20.19 8.64 -24.16
N LEU A 141 18.87 8.45 -24.06
CA LEU A 141 18.24 7.56 -23.07
C LEU A 141 18.77 6.12 -23.16
N LYS A 142 18.86 5.56 -24.36
CA LYS A 142 19.39 4.18 -24.56
C LYS A 142 20.85 4.04 -24.11
N VAL A 143 21.64 5.10 -24.24
CA VAL A 143 23.04 5.12 -23.79
C VAL A 143 23.08 5.21 -22.26
N ALA A 144 22.24 6.07 -21.67
CA ALA A 144 22.10 6.21 -20.23
C ALA A 144 21.70 4.90 -19.56
N ASP A 145 20.66 4.22 -20.06
CA ASP A 145 20.19 2.95 -19.50
C ASP A 145 21.23 1.83 -19.59
N ARG A 146 21.94 1.74 -20.73
CA ARG A 146 23.01 0.75 -20.88
C ARG A 146 24.16 1.01 -19.91
N ALA A 147 24.60 2.26 -19.80
CA ALA A 147 25.69 2.63 -18.91
C ALA A 147 25.30 2.44 -17.43
N PHE A 148 24.06 2.80 -17.07
CA PHE A 148 23.53 2.59 -15.73
C PHE A 148 23.37 1.10 -15.38
N MET A 149 22.96 0.24 -16.33
CA MET A 149 22.90 -1.21 -16.11
C MET A 149 24.26 -1.78 -15.67
N GLY A 150 25.35 -1.37 -16.32
CA GLY A 150 26.71 -1.79 -15.94
C GLY A 150 27.07 -1.38 -14.51
N PHE A 151 26.78 -0.13 -14.16
CA PHE A 151 26.94 0.37 -12.79
C PHE A 151 26.08 -0.40 -11.78
N TRP A 152 24.79 -0.58 -12.10
CA TRP A 152 23.82 -1.26 -11.24
C TRP A 152 24.26 -2.68 -10.90
N LEU A 153 24.66 -3.46 -11.91
CA LEU A 153 25.16 -4.83 -11.72
C LEU A 153 26.41 -4.85 -10.81
N SER A 154 27.36 -3.96 -11.05
CA SER A 154 28.55 -3.85 -10.21
C SER A 154 28.20 -3.47 -8.76
N MET A 155 27.27 -2.54 -8.58
CA MET A 155 26.80 -2.11 -7.26
C MET A 155 26.14 -3.26 -6.51
N ILE A 156 25.16 -3.96 -7.09
CA ILE A 156 24.46 -5.06 -6.40
C ILE A 156 25.36 -6.28 -6.14
N GLN A 157 26.37 -6.51 -6.98
CA GLN A 157 27.40 -7.53 -6.74
C GLN A 157 28.31 -7.19 -5.56
N SER A 158 28.51 -5.90 -5.27
CA SER A 158 29.28 -5.46 -4.11
C SER A 158 28.51 -5.54 -2.79
N LEU A 159 27.18 -5.73 -2.85
CA LEU A 159 26.34 -5.93 -1.70
C LEU A 159 26.24 -7.43 -1.34
N ASP A 160 25.98 -7.73 -0.08
CA ASP A 160 25.74 -9.10 0.42
C ASP A 160 24.35 -9.64 0.00
N ILE A 161 23.99 -9.43 -1.27
CA ILE A 161 22.76 -9.92 -1.87
C ILE A 161 23.04 -11.32 -2.42
N PRO A 162 22.22 -12.34 -2.09
CA PRO A 162 22.44 -13.69 -2.59
C PRO A 162 22.53 -13.71 -4.12
N THR A 163 23.55 -14.36 -4.68
CA THR A 163 23.82 -14.40 -6.13
C THR A 163 22.63 -14.87 -6.95
N ARG A 164 21.76 -15.74 -6.40
CA ARG A 164 20.53 -16.21 -7.05
C ARG A 164 19.46 -15.12 -7.25
N VAL A 165 19.53 -14.01 -6.50
CA VAL A 165 18.59 -12.88 -6.59
C VAL A 165 19.10 -11.82 -7.56
N ILE A 166 20.41 -11.69 -7.76
CA ILE A 166 21.00 -10.65 -8.62
C ILE A 166 20.39 -10.61 -10.03
N PRO A 167 20.21 -11.75 -10.76
CA PRO A 167 19.65 -11.73 -12.12
C PRO A 167 18.20 -11.29 -12.20
N THR A 168 17.47 -11.32 -11.08
CA THR A 168 16.04 -10.99 -11.02
C THR A 168 15.80 -9.55 -10.54
N MET A 169 16.85 -8.77 -10.30
CA MET A 169 16.79 -7.36 -9.92
C MET A 169 16.95 -6.46 -11.14
N SER A 170 15.87 -5.84 -11.59
CA SER A 170 15.93 -4.83 -12.65
C SER A 170 16.57 -3.54 -12.15
N PRO A 171 17.41 -2.87 -12.98
CA PRO A 171 17.92 -1.55 -12.64
C PRO A 171 16.78 -0.54 -12.56
N PRO A 172 16.85 0.43 -11.63
CA PRO A 172 15.95 1.58 -11.65
C PRO A 172 15.95 2.32 -12.99
N GLU A 173 14.75 2.63 -13.47
CA GLU A 173 14.52 3.46 -14.65
C GLU A 173 14.66 4.96 -14.32
N GLY A 174 14.91 5.78 -15.34
CA GLY A 174 14.81 7.23 -15.25
C GLY A 174 13.40 7.69 -14.89
N ILE A 175 13.29 8.64 -13.97
CA ILE A 175 12.00 9.17 -13.53
C ILE A 175 11.49 10.18 -14.56
N SER A 176 10.37 9.85 -15.21
CA SER A 176 9.64 10.77 -16.07
C SER A 176 8.48 11.46 -15.33
N PHE A 177 8.68 12.74 -15.00
CA PHE A 177 7.66 13.60 -14.38
C PHE A 177 6.59 14.05 -15.38
N SER A 178 6.91 14.04 -16.66
CA SER A 178 5.95 14.36 -17.72
C SER A 178 4.90 13.27 -17.91
N ILE A 179 5.26 12.00 -17.71
CA ILE A 179 4.34 10.84 -17.81
C ILE A 179 3.57 10.65 -16.51
N PHE A 180 4.24 10.76 -15.37
CA PHE A 180 3.62 10.52 -14.08
C PHE A 180 2.95 11.78 -13.53
N LYS A 181 1.66 11.68 -13.21
CA LYS A 181 0.92 12.68 -12.43
C LYS A 181 0.31 11.99 -11.21
N PRO A 182 0.65 12.43 -9.97
CA PRO A 182 -0.01 11.92 -8.79
C PRO A 182 -1.53 12.02 -8.94
N ALA A 183 -2.24 10.99 -8.51
CA ALA A 183 -3.69 11.06 -8.38
C ALA A 183 -4.06 12.26 -7.49
N PRO A 184 -5.19 12.93 -7.77
CA PRO A 184 -5.70 13.95 -6.88
C PRO A 184 -5.81 13.41 -5.45
N TRP A 185 -5.34 14.20 -4.49
CA TRP A 185 -5.20 13.75 -3.12
C TRP A 185 -6.18 14.50 -2.23
N GLY A 186 -7.09 13.76 -1.57
CA GLY A 186 -8.08 14.33 -0.65
C GLY A 186 -9.35 14.90 -1.30
N GLU A 187 -9.78 14.36 -2.45
CA GLU A 187 -11.02 14.83 -3.12
C GLU A 187 -12.31 14.43 -2.39
N ASP A 188 -12.25 13.45 -1.47
CA ASP A 188 -13.40 13.06 -0.66
C ASP A 188 -13.71 14.13 0.40
N ARG A 189 -14.44 15.16 -0.03
CA ARG A 189 -15.03 16.14 0.87
C ARG A 189 -16.16 15.49 1.63
N VAL A 190 -15.83 15.05 2.84
CA VAL A 190 -16.80 14.69 3.86
C VAL A 190 -17.32 15.98 4.48
N SER A 191 -18.63 16.23 4.35
CA SER A 191 -19.28 17.42 4.92
C SER A 191 -19.69 17.24 6.39
N ASP A 192 -19.80 16.01 6.86
CA ASP A 192 -20.26 15.67 8.20
C ASP A 192 -19.10 15.57 9.20
N GLU A 193 -19.20 16.28 10.33
CA GLU A 193 -18.16 16.31 11.36
C GLU A 193 -17.95 14.93 11.99
N LEU A 194 -19.01 14.13 12.14
CA LEU A 194 -18.91 12.78 12.69
C LEU A 194 -18.14 11.86 11.72
N GLU A 195 -18.49 11.87 10.43
CA GLU A 195 -17.77 11.11 9.41
C GLU A 195 -16.29 11.53 9.31
N GLN A 196 -15.98 12.82 9.50
CA GLN A 196 -14.61 13.32 9.63
C GLN A 196 -13.86 12.74 10.84
N GLY A 197 -14.48 12.73 12.02
CA GLY A 197 -13.92 12.12 13.23
C GLY A 197 -13.69 10.62 13.09
N VAL A 198 -14.64 9.90 12.48
CA VAL A 198 -14.51 8.48 12.17
C VAL A 198 -13.35 8.23 11.22
N LYS A 199 -13.20 9.04 10.15
CA LYS A 199 -12.09 8.93 9.20
C LYS A 199 -10.73 9.16 9.89
N TYR A 200 -10.62 10.17 10.75
CA TYR A 200 -9.42 10.40 11.55
C TYR A 200 -9.07 9.19 12.42
N ALA A 201 -10.04 8.69 13.18
CA ALA A 201 -9.86 7.55 14.07
C ALA A 201 -9.45 6.29 13.30
N GLN A 202 -10.08 6.03 12.15
CA GLN A 202 -9.73 4.91 11.28
C GLN A 202 -8.29 5.00 10.78
N VAL A 203 -7.87 6.14 10.23
CA VAL A 203 -6.50 6.34 9.74
C VAL A 203 -5.48 6.16 10.86
N TYR A 204 -5.76 6.73 12.04
CA TYR A 204 -4.86 6.62 13.20
C TYR A 204 -4.80 5.20 13.76
N HIS A 205 -5.92 4.48 13.75
CA HIS A 205 -6.03 3.10 14.22
C HIS A 205 -5.32 2.12 13.28
N GLN A 206 -5.50 2.25 11.97
CA GLN A 206 -4.93 1.36 10.95
C GLN A 206 -3.40 1.32 10.97
N VAL A 207 -2.75 2.38 11.48
CA VAL A 207 -1.29 2.44 11.61
C VAL A 207 -0.77 2.04 13.01
N GLY A 208 -1.66 1.77 13.97
CA GLY A 208 -1.29 1.26 15.29
C GLY A 208 -1.22 -0.27 15.35
N ILE A 209 -0.33 -0.83 16.19
CA ILE A 209 -0.17 -2.28 16.36
C ILE A 209 -1.33 -2.89 17.17
N ASP A 210 -1.84 -2.13 18.14
CA ASP A 210 -2.88 -2.57 19.09
C ASP A 210 -4.19 -2.97 18.40
N ALA A 211 -4.41 -2.47 17.18
CA ALA A 211 -5.56 -2.78 16.34
C ALA A 211 -5.75 -4.27 16.02
N ARG A 212 -4.71 -5.10 16.15
CA ARG A 212 -4.78 -6.52 15.73
C ARG A 212 -5.36 -7.47 16.76
N HIS A 213 -5.39 -7.07 18.02
CA HIS A 213 -5.82 -7.95 19.13
C HIS A 213 -7.29 -7.76 19.49
N VAL A 214 -7.98 -6.84 18.82
CA VAL A 214 -9.36 -6.52 19.11
C VAL A 214 -10.22 -7.64 18.54
N PRO A 215 -10.95 -8.40 19.37
CA PRO A 215 -11.91 -9.35 18.86
C PRO A 215 -12.86 -8.61 17.94
N ASN A 216 -13.06 -9.08 16.72
CA ASN A 216 -13.86 -8.35 15.75
C ASN A 216 -15.29 -8.01 16.23
N SER A 217 -15.85 -8.76 17.20
CA SER A 217 -17.12 -8.42 17.85
C SER A 217 -17.11 -7.10 18.62
N GLN A 218 -15.93 -6.54 18.90
CA GLN A 218 -15.72 -5.26 19.58
C GLN A 218 -15.19 -4.18 18.64
N VAL A 219 -14.91 -4.49 17.38
CA VAL A 219 -14.31 -3.52 16.44
C VAL A 219 -15.23 -2.31 16.23
N SER A 220 -16.54 -2.51 16.09
CA SER A 220 -17.48 -1.39 15.94
C SER A 220 -17.53 -0.51 17.19
N THR A 221 -17.61 -1.10 18.37
CA THR A 221 -17.60 -0.38 19.66
C THR A 221 -16.29 0.40 19.83
N GLN A 222 -15.16 -0.24 19.56
CA GLN A 222 -13.86 0.39 19.69
C GLN A 222 -13.63 1.50 18.67
N ILE A 223 -14.08 1.33 17.41
CA ILE A 223 -14.02 2.39 16.40
C ILE A 223 -14.85 3.59 16.85
N MET A 224 -16.03 3.38 17.44
CA MET A 224 -16.86 4.47 17.94
C MET A 224 -16.23 5.16 19.16
N GLU A 225 -15.64 4.42 20.09
CA GLU A 225 -14.88 4.98 21.21
C GLU A 225 -13.67 5.79 20.73
N GLN A 226 -12.95 5.29 19.72
CA GLN A 226 -11.83 6.00 19.11
C GLN A 226 -12.27 7.23 18.32
N ALA A 227 -13.41 7.15 17.62
CA ALA A 227 -14.01 8.29 16.93
C ALA A 227 -14.39 9.37 17.93
N GLN A 228 -14.98 9.01 19.07
CA GLN A 228 -15.29 9.95 20.14
C GLN A 228 -14.02 10.61 20.71
N ALA A 229 -12.99 9.82 21.02
CA ALA A 229 -11.70 10.35 21.49
C ALA A 229 -11.01 11.24 20.43
N ALA A 230 -11.13 10.89 19.15
CA ALA A 230 -10.65 11.71 18.04
C ALA A 230 -11.41 13.04 17.99
N MET A 231 -12.74 13.03 18.11
CA MET A 231 -13.55 14.25 18.13
C MET A 231 -13.18 15.16 19.31
N GLU A 232 -12.95 14.60 20.50
CA GLU A 232 -12.47 15.36 21.66
C GLU A 232 -11.09 15.98 21.41
N LEU A 233 -10.16 15.24 20.80
CA LEU A 233 -8.85 15.75 20.42
C LEU A 233 -8.97 16.88 19.39
N LEU A 234 -9.79 16.70 18.35
CA LEU A 234 -10.04 17.68 17.30
C LEU A 234 -10.67 18.97 17.88
N ALA A 235 -11.61 18.84 18.84
CA ALA A 235 -12.22 19.97 19.52
C ALA A 235 -11.26 20.69 20.49
N SER A 236 -10.32 19.96 21.10
CA SER A 236 -9.39 20.51 22.10
C SER A 236 -8.29 21.41 21.53
N LYS A 237 -7.95 21.25 20.25
CA LYS A 237 -6.86 22.00 19.59
C LYS A 237 -7.25 22.45 18.20
N THR A 238 -7.08 23.75 17.92
CA THR A 238 -7.26 24.30 16.58
C THR A 238 -6.14 23.85 15.64
N ILE A 239 -6.40 23.92 14.34
CA ILE A 239 -5.43 23.53 13.32
C ILE A 239 -4.13 24.36 13.40
N GLU A 240 -4.24 25.65 13.71
CA GLU A 240 -3.09 26.56 13.89
C GLU A 240 -2.28 26.23 15.13
N GLN A 241 -2.92 25.80 16.21
CA GLN A 241 -2.23 25.37 17.43
C GLN A 241 -1.43 24.10 17.17
N VAL A 242 -2.05 23.09 16.54
CA VAL A 242 -1.38 21.83 16.19
C VAL A 242 -0.23 22.09 15.21
N GLN A 243 -0.44 22.92 14.19
CA GLN A 243 0.62 23.31 13.25
C GLN A 243 1.79 24.00 13.98
N LYS A 244 1.51 24.98 14.84
CA LYS A 244 2.54 25.71 15.59
C LYS A 244 3.35 24.78 16.50
N GLU A 245 2.70 23.86 17.20
CA GLU A 245 3.36 22.84 18.02
C GLU A 245 4.22 21.90 17.16
N ALA A 246 3.69 21.45 16.03
CA ALA A 246 4.40 20.62 15.07
C ALA A 246 5.65 21.33 14.53
N ASP A 247 5.52 22.61 14.15
CA ASP A 247 6.62 23.47 13.70
C ASP A 247 7.68 23.67 14.78
N ALA A 248 7.27 23.80 16.05
CA ALA A 248 8.14 23.87 17.21
C ALA A 248 8.86 22.55 17.55
N GLY A 249 8.64 21.47 16.80
CA GLY A 249 9.33 20.20 16.96
C GLY A 249 8.63 19.19 17.87
N ASN A 250 7.34 19.39 18.18
CA ASN A 250 6.54 18.39 18.87
C ASN A 250 6.16 17.26 17.90
N ASP A 251 6.74 16.08 18.12
CA ASP A 251 6.56 14.91 17.25
C ASP A 251 5.11 14.41 17.17
N SER A 252 4.39 14.41 18.29
CA SER A 252 2.98 14.01 18.33
C SER A 252 2.09 14.99 17.59
N ALA A 253 2.35 16.30 17.73
CA ALA A 253 1.62 17.32 16.99
C ALA A 253 1.93 17.27 15.49
N ALA A 254 3.17 16.94 15.11
CA ALA A 254 3.53 16.73 13.71
C ALA A 254 2.78 15.53 13.09
N LEU A 255 2.65 14.42 13.83
CA LEU A 255 1.84 13.28 13.39
C LEU A 255 0.34 13.65 13.29
N ASP A 256 -0.24 14.29 14.31
CA ASP A 256 -1.64 14.77 14.30
C ASP A 256 -1.89 15.69 13.11
N TYR A 257 -1.05 16.69 12.90
CA TYR A 257 -1.17 17.62 11.78
C TYR A 257 -1.13 16.89 10.43
N ALA A 258 -0.23 15.92 10.26
CA ALA A 258 -0.19 15.11 9.04
C ALA A 258 -1.51 14.35 8.82
N VAL A 259 -2.11 13.74 9.85
CA VAL A 259 -3.40 13.04 9.73
C VAL A 259 -4.54 14.03 9.41
N ARG A 260 -4.56 15.21 10.02
CA ARG A 260 -5.55 16.27 9.70
C ARG A 260 -5.46 16.72 8.25
N ILE A 261 -4.24 16.90 7.72
CA ILE A 261 -3.99 17.20 6.30
C ILE A 261 -4.56 16.09 5.41
N ARG A 262 -4.31 14.81 5.73
CA ARG A 262 -4.82 13.66 4.97
C ARG A 262 -6.34 13.57 4.96
N CYS A 263 -6.95 13.92 6.08
CA CYS A 263 -8.39 13.77 6.32
C CYS A 263 -9.20 15.03 5.99
N ASN A 264 -8.57 16.10 5.48
CA ASN A 264 -9.21 17.40 5.20
C ASN A 264 -9.88 18.05 6.44
N LEU A 265 -9.21 18.00 7.61
CA LEU A 265 -9.77 18.47 8.88
C LEU A 265 -9.29 19.87 9.21
N GLY A 266 -10.03 20.87 8.72
CA GLY A 266 -9.69 22.29 8.92
C GLY A 266 -8.48 22.78 8.11
N VAL A 267 -7.91 21.92 7.26
CA VAL A 267 -6.78 22.22 6.37
C VAL A 267 -7.00 21.57 5.02
N VAL A 268 -6.73 22.30 3.94
CA VAL A 268 -6.84 21.78 2.57
C VAL A 268 -5.82 20.63 2.41
N PRO A 269 -6.23 19.46 1.89
CA PRO A 269 -5.33 18.35 1.67
C PRO A 269 -4.14 18.78 0.81
N ASN A 270 -2.94 18.55 1.34
CA ASN A 270 -1.69 18.83 0.66
C ASN A 270 -0.72 17.66 0.83
N ARG A 271 -0.51 16.94 -0.27
CA ARG A 271 0.23 15.68 -0.31
C ARG A 271 1.70 15.86 0.08
N SER A 272 2.36 16.90 -0.42
CA SER A 272 3.74 17.23 -0.10
C SER A 272 3.89 17.68 1.36
N LEU A 273 2.91 18.44 1.89
CA LEU A 273 2.93 18.89 3.28
C LEU A 273 2.73 17.72 4.26
N HIS A 274 1.81 16.81 3.97
CA HIS A 274 1.64 15.58 4.76
C HIS A 274 2.92 14.76 4.81
N TYR A 275 3.54 14.52 3.64
CA TYR A 275 4.83 13.83 3.55
C TYR A 275 5.90 14.51 4.41
N TYR A 276 6.02 15.84 4.33
CA TYR A 276 6.96 16.63 5.11
C TYR A 276 6.82 16.41 6.61
N TYR A 277 5.59 16.50 7.17
CA TYR A 277 5.39 16.31 8.61
C TYR A 277 5.63 14.87 9.06
N LEU A 278 5.29 13.87 8.25
CA LEU A 278 5.64 12.47 8.55
C LEU A 278 7.16 12.25 8.57
N MET A 279 7.88 12.81 7.60
CA MET A 279 9.34 12.75 7.59
C MET A 279 9.96 13.47 8.79
N LYS A 280 9.36 14.57 9.26
CA LYS A 280 9.78 15.25 10.50
C LYS A 280 9.72 14.32 11.71
N VAL A 281 8.63 13.56 11.87
CA VAL A 281 8.50 12.55 12.94
C VAL A 281 9.56 11.45 12.82
N ILE A 282 9.78 10.92 11.60
CA ILE A 282 10.74 9.84 11.36
C ILE A 282 12.18 10.28 11.68
N GLN A 283 12.55 11.49 11.26
CA GLN A 283 13.90 12.03 11.42
C GLN A 283 14.19 12.57 12.82
N SER A 284 13.14 12.91 13.59
CA SER A 284 13.28 13.42 14.94
C SER A 284 14.01 12.42 15.84
N SER A 285 14.98 12.91 16.61
CA SER A 285 15.66 12.09 17.62
C SER A 285 14.83 11.90 18.90
N SER A 286 13.84 12.76 19.14
CA SER A 286 12.94 12.68 20.32
C SER A 286 11.72 11.80 20.09
N ALA A 287 11.34 11.53 18.84
CA ALA A 287 10.16 10.73 18.53
C ALA A 287 10.31 9.28 19.02
N SER A 288 9.27 8.78 19.70
CA SER A 288 9.22 7.39 20.17
C SER A 288 9.21 6.40 18.99
N LYS A 289 9.61 5.14 19.23
CA LYS A 289 9.54 4.08 18.22
C LYS A 289 8.11 3.87 17.69
N ASP A 290 7.11 3.98 18.55
CA ASP A 290 5.70 3.87 18.17
C ASP A 290 5.29 4.99 17.21
N LEU A 291 5.59 6.26 17.55
CA LEU A 291 5.29 7.41 16.68
C LEU A 291 5.98 7.28 15.32
N LYS A 292 7.26 6.87 15.30
CA LYS A 292 7.98 6.61 14.06
C LYS A 292 7.35 5.46 13.26
N SER A 293 6.99 4.37 13.92
CA SER A 293 6.33 3.23 13.27
C SER A 293 5.01 3.62 12.62
N ARG A 294 4.18 4.43 13.31
CA ARG A 294 2.93 4.98 12.78
C ARG A 294 3.18 5.90 11.59
N ALA A 295 4.17 6.80 11.68
CA ALA A 295 4.53 7.69 10.58
C ALA A 295 4.99 6.89 9.34
N HIS A 296 5.78 5.84 9.54
CA HIS A 296 6.13 4.90 8.48
C HIS A 296 4.90 4.19 7.90
N GLY A 297 3.97 3.73 8.74
CA GLY A 297 2.70 3.13 8.30
C GLY A 297 1.83 4.08 7.47
N LEU A 298 1.75 5.36 7.84
CA LEU A 298 1.02 6.38 7.06
C LEU A 298 1.69 6.67 5.72
N LEU A 299 3.02 6.62 5.65
CA LEU A 299 3.73 6.75 4.38
C LEU A 299 3.44 5.60 3.43
N VAL A 300 3.10 4.41 3.91
CA VAL A 300 2.63 3.31 3.03
C VAL A 300 1.40 3.76 2.24
N ASP A 301 0.36 4.29 2.91
CA ASP A 301 -0.83 4.86 2.23
C ASP A 301 -0.43 5.97 1.25
N TRP A 302 0.43 6.90 1.69
CA TRP A 302 0.91 7.97 0.84
C TRP A 302 1.52 7.43 -0.46
N PHE A 303 2.41 6.44 -0.40
CA PHE A 303 3.02 5.87 -1.60
C PHE A 303 2.02 5.12 -2.47
N THR A 304 1.11 4.35 -1.86
CA THR A 304 0.14 3.53 -2.61
C THR A 304 -1.01 4.34 -3.21
N SER A 305 -1.34 5.48 -2.62
CA SER A 305 -2.41 6.37 -3.11
C SER A 305 -1.97 7.29 -4.25
N SER A 306 -0.76 7.09 -4.82
CA SER A 306 -0.20 8.00 -5.81
C SER A 306 -0.76 7.79 -7.22
N SER A 307 -1.43 6.67 -7.48
CA SER A 307 -2.01 6.31 -8.79
C SER A 307 -3.22 5.40 -8.61
N THR A 308 -4.27 5.61 -9.41
CA THR A 308 -5.47 4.76 -9.43
C THR A 308 -5.37 3.61 -10.45
N VAL A 309 -4.41 3.67 -11.37
CA VAL A 309 -4.30 2.70 -12.49
C VAL A 309 -3.19 1.69 -12.24
N SER A 310 -1.98 2.18 -11.94
CA SER A 310 -0.80 1.35 -11.75
C SER A 310 0.20 1.99 -10.80
N LEU A 311 0.76 1.19 -9.89
CA LEU A 311 1.78 1.64 -8.96
C LEU A 311 3.15 1.55 -9.61
N PHE A 312 3.79 2.71 -9.84
CA PHE A 312 5.14 2.76 -10.39
C PHE A 312 6.15 2.12 -9.44
N ALA A 313 7.19 1.49 -9.99
CA ALA A 313 8.18 0.74 -9.21
C ALA A 313 8.77 1.57 -8.06
N ARG A 314 9.15 2.84 -8.28
CA ARG A 314 9.67 3.70 -7.21
C ARG A 314 8.72 3.88 -6.03
N TYR A 315 7.41 3.97 -6.28
CA TYR A 315 6.41 4.09 -5.22
C TYR A 315 6.21 2.76 -4.51
N MET A 316 6.19 1.64 -5.24
CA MET A 316 6.10 0.31 -4.65
C MET A 316 7.29 0.02 -3.72
N PHE A 317 8.51 0.28 -4.17
CA PHE A 317 9.71 0.08 -3.35
C PHE A 317 9.79 1.08 -2.19
N GLY A 318 9.37 2.34 -2.38
CA GLY A 318 9.22 3.32 -1.30
C GLY A 318 8.25 2.84 -0.23
N ALA A 319 7.04 2.42 -0.62
CA ALA A 319 6.03 1.85 0.28
C ALA A 319 6.57 0.63 1.04
N ALA A 320 7.24 -0.28 0.34
CA ALA A 320 7.81 -1.48 0.95
C ALA A 320 8.92 -1.18 1.96
N PHE A 321 9.77 -0.17 1.69
CA PHE A 321 10.73 0.31 2.68
C PHE A 321 10.02 0.84 3.94
N HIS A 322 9.02 1.71 3.80
CA HIS A 322 8.31 2.26 4.95
C HIS A 322 7.52 1.20 5.72
N ALA A 323 6.85 0.27 5.03
CA ALA A 323 6.20 -0.89 5.64
C ALA A 323 7.20 -1.71 6.47
N ASN A 324 8.37 -2.02 5.90
CA ASN A 324 9.43 -2.77 6.58
C ASN A 324 9.97 -2.04 7.82
N GLN A 325 10.24 -0.72 7.72
CA GLN A 325 10.67 0.09 8.86
C GLN A 325 9.59 0.18 9.95
N SER A 326 8.32 0.27 9.56
CA SER A 326 7.20 0.24 10.50
C SER A 326 7.24 -1.05 11.34
N VAL A 327 7.39 -2.22 10.70
CA VAL A 327 7.52 -3.52 11.38
C VAL A 327 8.75 -3.57 12.30
N ILE A 328 9.92 -3.10 11.82
CA ILE A 328 11.16 -3.11 12.63
C ILE A 328 10.98 -2.31 13.92
N LEU A 329 10.38 -1.12 13.83
CA LEU A 329 10.21 -0.22 14.97
C LEU A 329 9.15 -0.73 15.96
N ALA A 330 8.07 -1.31 15.43
CA ALA A 330 6.95 -1.86 16.18
C ALA A 330 7.25 -3.22 16.81
N GLY A 331 8.12 -4.02 16.20
CA GLY A 331 8.25 -5.46 16.43
C GLY A 331 7.14 -6.28 15.76
N ASP A 332 6.19 -5.65 15.06
CA ASP A 332 5.12 -6.33 14.34
C ASP A 332 4.42 -5.41 13.32
N ALA A 333 3.61 -5.96 12.39
CA ALA A 333 2.94 -5.19 11.35
C ALA A 333 1.58 -4.61 11.80
N SER A 334 1.31 -3.34 11.53
CA SER A 334 -0.03 -2.75 11.69
C SER A 334 -1.03 -3.29 10.64
N PRO A 335 -2.35 -3.10 10.83
CA PRO A 335 -3.34 -3.46 9.80
C PRO A 335 -3.05 -2.87 8.42
N GLN A 336 -2.66 -1.59 8.34
CA GLN A 336 -2.31 -0.93 7.08
C GLN A 336 -1.12 -1.62 6.39
N VAL A 337 -0.10 -1.99 7.16
CA VAL A 337 1.10 -2.65 6.65
C VAL A 337 0.79 -4.07 6.16
N LEU A 338 -0.04 -4.82 6.89
CA LEU A 338 -0.51 -6.14 6.47
C LEU A 338 -1.38 -6.06 5.20
N TRP A 339 -2.30 -5.09 5.14
CA TRP A 339 -3.12 -4.87 3.95
C TRP A 339 -2.25 -4.60 2.72
N PHE A 340 -1.26 -3.71 2.85
CA PHE A 340 -0.30 -3.43 1.77
C PHE A 340 0.50 -4.67 1.38
N GLY A 341 0.97 -5.45 2.37
CA GLY A 341 1.71 -6.67 2.13
C GLY A 341 0.91 -7.70 1.32
N TYR A 342 -0.35 -7.94 1.69
CA TYR A 342 -1.24 -8.87 1.01
C TYR A 342 -1.71 -8.40 -0.36
N ARG A 343 -2.08 -7.13 -0.48
CA ARG A 343 -2.73 -6.62 -1.70
C ARG A 343 -1.72 -6.20 -2.77
N ILE A 344 -0.51 -5.82 -2.38
CA ILE A 344 0.47 -5.24 -3.29
C ILE A 344 1.76 -6.04 -3.29
N VAL A 345 2.40 -6.25 -2.13
CA VAL A 345 3.74 -6.85 -2.10
C VAL A 345 3.72 -8.31 -2.55
N GLU A 346 2.81 -9.13 -2.00
CA GLU A 346 2.70 -10.55 -2.33
C GLU A 346 2.47 -10.80 -3.84
N PRO A 347 1.45 -10.21 -4.48
CA PRO A 347 1.22 -10.40 -5.92
C PRO A 347 2.37 -9.90 -6.80
N GLN A 348 3.10 -8.87 -6.35
CA GLN A 348 4.21 -8.30 -7.12
C GLN A 348 5.54 -9.02 -6.88
N ALA A 349 5.68 -9.77 -5.78
CA ALA A 349 6.94 -10.43 -5.42
C ALA A 349 7.35 -11.54 -6.40
N GLU A 350 6.40 -12.13 -7.11
CA GLU A 350 6.68 -13.09 -8.19
C GLU A 350 7.40 -12.41 -9.37
N LYS A 351 6.99 -11.17 -9.69
CA LYS A 351 7.56 -10.38 -10.79
C LYS A 351 8.81 -9.59 -10.34
N ALA A 352 8.84 -9.18 -9.08
CA ALA A 352 9.86 -8.35 -8.47
C ALA A 352 10.42 -9.03 -7.22
N THR A 353 11.15 -10.13 -7.43
CA THR A 353 11.79 -10.93 -6.35
C THR A 353 12.66 -10.11 -5.38
N ALA A 354 13.15 -8.94 -5.80
CA ALA A 354 13.84 -7.97 -4.96
C ALA A 354 13.02 -7.59 -3.71
N LEU A 355 11.67 -7.53 -3.82
CA LEU A 355 10.78 -7.27 -2.70
C LEU A 355 10.97 -8.31 -1.58
N ARG A 356 11.11 -9.60 -1.94
CA ARG A 356 11.34 -10.69 -0.99
C ARG A 356 12.75 -10.66 -0.39
N ALA A 357 13.74 -10.34 -1.19
CA ALA A 357 15.12 -10.31 -0.72
C ALA A 357 15.44 -9.14 0.23
N LEU A 358 14.90 -7.96 -0.05
CA LEU A 358 15.25 -6.72 0.65
C LEU A 358 14.42 -6.47 1.91
N TYR A 359 13.13 -6.84 1.93
CA TYR A 359 12.20 -6.43 2.99
C TYR A 359 11.82 -7.58 3.93
N LYS A 360 12.82 -8.32 4.43
CA LYS A 360 12.62 -9.56 5.20
C LYS A 360 11.70 -9.39 6.43
N PRO A 361 11.84 -8.36 7.29
CA PRO A 361 10.89 -8.13 8.40
C PRO A 361 9.42 -8.06 7.97
N LEU A 362 9.12 -7.38 6.86
CA LEU A 362 7.75 -7.33 6.32
C LEU A 362 7.25 -8.73 5.95
N TRP A 363 8.07 -9.53 5.27
CA TRP A 363 7.71 -10.90 4.89
C TRP A 363 7.47 -11.81 6.08
N LEU A 364 8.32 -11.74 7.10
CA LEU A 364 8.12 -12.52 8.32
C LEU A 364 6.82 -12.15 9.03
N ALA A 365 6.43 -10.87 9.01
CA ALA A 365 5.15 -10.44 9.56
C ALA A 365 3.95 -10.98 8.76
N LEU A 366 4.06 -11.05 7.42
CA LEU A 366 3.03 -11.65 6.56
C LEU A 366 2.93 -13.16 6.77
N GLU A 367 4.05 -13.88 6.84
CA GLU A 367 4.10 -15.31 7.12
C GLU A 367 3.51 -15.63 8.50
N LYS A 368 3.90 -14.88 9.54
CA LYS A 368 3.30 -14.97 10.87
C LYS A 368 1.80 -14.80 10.81
N ARG A 369 1.31 -13.80 10.08
CA ARG A 369 -0.13 -13.56 9.95
C ARG A 369 -0.84 -14.66 9.17
N HIS A 370 -0.24 -15.20 8.11
CA HIS A 370 -0.76 -16.37 7.41
C HIS A 370 -0.88 -17.58 8.34
N GLN A 371 0.14 -17.84 9.17
CA GLN A 371 0.09 -18.89 10.17
C GLN A 371 -1.04 -18.66 11.19
N GLU A 372 -1.18 -17.44 11.73
CA GLU A 372 -2.28 -17.10 12.66
C GLU A 372 -3.67 -17.34 12.03
N VAL A 373 -3.84 -16.98 10.76
CA VAL A 373 -5.09 -17.19 10.02
C VAL A 373 -5.32 -18.69 9.82
N SER A 374 -4.32 -19.43 9.36
CA SER A 374 -4.39 -20.88 9.16
C SER A 374 -4.71 -21.64 10.45
N GLU A 375 -4.05 -21.33 11.57
CA GLU A 375 -4.33 -21.96 12.86
C GLU A 375 -5.76 -21.65 13.35
N LYS A 376 -6.26 -20.43 13.13
CA LYS A 376 -7.65 -20.07 13.42
C LYS A 376 -8.61 -20.85 12.53
N GLN A 377 -8.26 -21.05 11.27
CA GLN A 377 -9.04 -21.83 10.31
C GLN A 377 -9.15 -23.28 10.77
N GLU A 378 -8.02 -23.96 11.03
CA GLU A 378 -8.02 -25.34 11.52
C GLU A 378 -8.80 -25.51 12.83
N LYS A 379 -8.66 -24.57 13.78
CA LYS A 379 -9.41 -24.61 15.04
C LYS A 379 -10.91 -24.48 14.82
N ALA A 380 -11.32 -23.66 13.86
CA ALA A 380 -12.73 -23.45 13.58
C ALA A 380 -13.30 -24.59 12.71
N GLU A 381 -12.52 -25.20 11.82
CA GLU A 381 -12.84 -26.45 11.12
C GLU A 381 -13.02 -27.61 12.10
N LYS A 382 -12.08 -27.85 13.02
CA LYS A 382 -12.23 -28.87 14.08
C LYS A 382 -13.49 -28.64 14.93
N LYS A 383 -13.87 -27.38 15.19
CA LYS A 383 -15.13 -27.05 15.88
C LYS A 383 -16.37 -27.34 15.04
N ARG A 384 -16.29 -27.14 13.72
CA ARG A 384 -17.35 -27.46 12.75
C ARG A 384 -17.51 -28.96 12.60
N GLU A 385 -16.43 -29.70 12.42
CA GLU A 385 -16.45 -31.18 12.34
C GLU A 385 -17.05 -31.80 13.59
N LYS A 386 -16.64 -31.34 14.78
CA LYS A 386 -17.17 -31.84 16.06
C LYS A 386 -18.68 -31.59 16.23
N ASN A 387 -19.23 -30.55 15.58
CA ASN A 387 -20.64 -30.17 15.73
C ASN A 387 -21.24 -29.74 14.38
N SER A 388 -21.17 -30.59 13.36
CA SER A 388 -21.55 -30.24 11.97
C SER A 388 -22.99 -29.70 11.88
N ASN A 389 -23.90 -30.33 12.62
CA ASN A 389 -25.32 -29.98 12.71
C ASN A 389 -25.59 -28.55 13.20
N ARG A 390 -24.61 -27.91 13.87
CA ARG A 390 -24.74 -26.56 14.42
C ARG A 390 -24.46 -25.46 13.39
N TYR A 391 -23.70 -25.78 12.34
CA TYR A 391 -23.23 -24.80 11.35
C TYR A 391 -23.95 -24.90 10.01
N VAL A 392 -24.77 -25.93 9.79
CA VAL A 392 -25.50 -26.13 8.54
C VAL A 392 -27.00 -26.19 8.81
N CYS A 393 -27.78 -25.48 8.02
CA CYS A 393 -29.23 -25.50 8.12
C CYS A 393 -29.74 -26.92 7.88
N ALA A 394 -30.49 -27.47 8.83
CA ALA A 394 -31.00 -28.83 8.83
C ALA A 394 -32.17 -29.04 7.85
N ALA A 395 -32.75 -27.96 7.33
CA ALA A 395 -33.79 -28.06 6.31
C ALA A 395 -33.23 -28.76 5.04
N PRO A 396 -33.96 -29.73 4.48
CA PRO A 396 -33.61 -30.36 3.21
C PRO A 396 -33.40 -29.31 2.12
N ALA A 397 -32.40 -29.50 1.26
CA ALA A 397 -32.06 -28.62 0.13
C ALA A 397 -31.73 -27.14 0.46
N CYS A 398 -31.66 -26.73 1.72
CA CYS A 398 -31.42 -25.33 2.07
C CYS A 398 -29.94 -24.92 1.95
N TYR A 399 -29.01 -25.81 2.31
CA TYR A 399 -27.55 -25.64 2.24
C TYR A 399 -26.93 -24.38 2.87
N ILE A 400 -27.71 -23.53 3.53
CA ILE A 400 -27.18 -22.37 4.25
C ILE A 400 -26.28 -22.83 5.38
N GLN A 401 -25.08 -22.25 5.43
CA GLN A 401 -24.09 -22.47 6.46
C GLN A 401 -23.85 -21.17 7.22
N ALA A 402 -23.63 -21.25 8.53
CA ALA A 402 -23.19 -20.12 9.33
C ALA A 402 -21.70 -20.25 9.68
N SER A 403 -20.99 -19.12 9.72
CA SER A 403 -19.60 -19.05 10.18
C SER A 403 -19.45 -19.40 11.67
N LYS A 404 -20.51 -19.17 12.46
CA LYS A 404 -20.59 -19.42 13.90
C LYS A 404 -21.76 -20.32 14.22
N GLY A 405 -21.60 -21.16 15.24
CA GLY A 405 -22.68 -22.03 15.70
C GLY A 405 -23.86 -21.31 16.36
N GLY A 406 -23.82 -19.98 16.50
CA GLY A 406 -24.97 -19.16 16.93
C GLY A 406 -25.77 -18.57 15.77
N GLY A 407 -25.20 -18.53 14.55
CA GLY A 407 -25.82 -17.90 13.39
C GLY A 407 -27.02 -18.66 12.81
N LEU A 408 -27.32 -19.86 13.34
CA LEU A 408 -28.50 -20.64 13.03
C LEU A 408 -29.30 -20.92 14.30
N ARG A 409 -30.62 -20.97 14.17
CA ARG A 409 -31.54 -21.23 15.28
C ARG A 409 -31.62 -22.72 15.56
N SER A 410 -31.16 -23.16 16.72
CA SER A 410 -31.37 -24.53 17.18
C SER A 410 -32.86 -24.83 17.39
N CYS A 411 -33.27 -26.09 17.23
CA CYS A 411 -34.65 -26.46 17.54
C CYS A 411 -34.99 -26.20 19.03
N ALA A 412 -36.27 -25.99 19.35
CA ALA A 412 -36.68 -25.69 20.73
C ALA A 412 -36.88 -26.92 21.62
N GLY A 413 -36.79 -28.14 21.08
CA GLY A 413 -37.09 -29.34 21.85
C GLY A 413 -35.89 -29.91 22.63
N SER A 414 -36.09 -31.09 23.21
CA SER A 414 -35.22 -31.70 24.22
C SER A 414 -34.22 -32.71 23.67
N CYS A 415 -33.88 -32.68 22.38
CA CYS A 415 -32.78 -33.48 21.86
C CYS A 415 -31.42 -32.99 22.37
N ASP A 416 -30.44 -33.91 22.36
CA ASP A 416 -29.09 -33.65 22.84
C ASP A 416 -28.36 -32.61 21.97
N LEU A 417 -27.50 -31.80 22.59
CA LEU A 417 -26.89 -30.62 21.98
C LEU A 417 -26.01 -30.94 20.76
N ASP A 418 -25.40 -32.12 20.72
CA ASP A 418 -24.52 -32.61 19.66
C ASP A 418 -25.30 -33.04 18.39
N VAL A 419 -26.51 -33.57 18.58
CA VAL A 419 -27.42 -33.97 17.49
C VAL A 419 -28.51 -32.94 17.20
N LYS A 420 -28.49 -31.79 17.89
CA LYS A 420 -29.52 -30.77 17.79
C LYS A 420 -29.44 -30.05 16.43
N PRO A 421 -30.49 -30.15 15.58
CA PRO A 421 -30.47 -29.47 14.30
C PRO A 421 -30.57 -27.94 14.48
N ALA A 422 -29.88 -27.21 13.60
CA ALA A 422 -29.97 -25.76 13.50
C ALA A 422 -30.62 -25.34 12.18
N TYR A 423 -31.39 -24.26 12.18
CA TYR A 423 -32.18 -23.78 11.05
C TYR A 423 -31.91 -22.30 10.78
N CYS A 424 -31.87 -21.90 9.52
CA CYS A 424 -31.62 -20.49 9.15
C CYS A 424 -32.79 -19.56 9.51
N SER A 425 -34.02 -20.07 9.53
CA SER A 425 -35.22 -19.32 9.92
C SER A 425 -36.25 -20.23 10.57
N LYS A 426 -37.30 -19.65 11.18
CA LYS A 426 -38.37 -20.42 11.83
C LYS A 426 -39.25 -21.17 10.82
N ASP A 427 -39.42 -20.58 9.64
CA ASP A 427 -40.33 -21.09 8.60
C ASP A 427 -39.79 -22.35 7.90
N VAL A 428 -38.47 -22.57 7.98
CA VAL A 428 -37.81 -23.76 7.42
C VAL A 428 -37.68 -24.89 8.43
N GLN A 429 -38.15 -24.69 9.66
CA GLN A 429 -38.09 -25.70 10.70
C GLN A 429 -39.16 -26.76 10.45
N ASP A 430 -38.77 -27.87 9.84
CA ASP A 430 -39.65 -29.00 9.60
C ASP A 430 -39.91 -29.82 10.88
N TRP A 431 -40.80 -29.29 11.72
CA TRP A 431 -41.16 -29.94 12.98
C TRP A 431 -41.78 -31.31 12.77
N LYS A 432 -42.51 -31.53 11.67
CA LYS A 432 -43.16 -32.82 11.40
C LYS A 432 -42.12 -33.93 11.25
N ASN A 433 -41.05 -33.65 10.49
CA ASN A 433 -39.97 -34.61 10.29
C ASN A 433 -38.99 -34.68 11.46
N HIS A 434 -38.75 -33.57 12.19
CA HIS A 434 -37.82 -33.57 13.32
C HIS A 434 -38.41 -34.13 14.62
N LYS A 435 -39.72 -33.96 14.88
CA LYS A 435 -40.38 -34.34 16.14
C LYS A 435 -40.08 -35.78 16.61
N PRO A 436 -40.05 -36.83 15.76
CA PRO A 436 -39.72 -38.20 16.20
C PRO A 436 -38.31 -38.36 16.80
N PHE A 437 -37.39 -37.47 16.41
CA PHE A 437 -35.99 -37.46 16.81
C PHE A 437 -35.68 -36.40 17.87
N CYS A 438 -36.65 -35.56 18.21
CA CYS A 438 -36.48 -34.46 19.15
C CYS A 438 -36.63 -34.91 20.62
N LYS A 439 -35.81 -35.88 21.03
CA LYS A 439 -35.81 -36.46 22.38
C LYS A 439 -34.38 -36.88 22.77
N PRO A 440 -34.03 -36.91 24.07
CA PRO A 440 -32.71 -37.35 24.51
C PRO A 440 -32.40 -38.78 24.04
N GLY A 441 -31.17 -39.03 23.58
CA GLY A 441 -30.68 -40.32 23.11
C GLY A 441 -31.19 -40.77 21.73
N ALA A 442 -32.00 -39.97 21.04
CA ALA A 442 -32.42 -40.29 19.66
C ALA A 442 -31.30 -39.98 18.66
N SER A 443 -31.22 -40.77 17.59
CA SER A 443 -30.35 -40.46 16.45
C SER A 443 -30.75 -39.12 15.80
N CYS A 444 -29.78 -38.41 15.23
CA CYS A 444 -30.04 -37.15 14.56
C CYS A 444 -30.98 -37.35 13.36
N SER A 445 -32.01 -36.49 13.22
CA SER A 445 -32.89 -36.49 12.03
C SER A 445 -32.22 -35.97 10.77
N ILE A 446 -31.02 -35.42 10.88
CA ILE A 446 -30.25 -34.92 9.75
C ILE A 446 -29.65 -36.16 9.07
N LEU A 447 -30.18 -36.49 7.90
CA LEU A 447 -29.48 -37.36 6.94
C LEU A 447 -28.08 -36.77 6.77
N THR A 448 -27.04 -37.57 7.01
CA THR A 448 -25.64 -37.19 6.77
C THR A 448 -25.59 -36.46 5.44
N LYS A 449 -25.50 -35.12 5.47
CA LYS A 449 -25.39 -34.34 4.25
C LYS A 449 -24.07 -34.79 3.66
N GLU A 450 -24.13 -35.32 2.44
CA GLU A 450 -22.97 -35.79 1.70
C GLU A 450 -21.86 -34.74 1.82
N HIS A 451 -20.65 -35.22 2.11
CA HIS A 451 -19.50 -34.47 2.60
C HIS A 451 -18.94 -33.39 1.65
N ASP A 452 -19.69 -33.03 0.60
CA ASP A 452 -19.18 -32.28 -0.55
C ASP A 452 -19.54 -30.79 -0.52
N LEU A 453 -20.08 -30.27 0.59
CA LEU A 453 -20.26 -28.82 0.69
C LEU A 453 -18.89 -28.15 0.86
N PRO A 454 -18.55 -27.15 0.00
CA PRO A 454 -17.32 -26.40 0.17
C PRO A 454 -17.28 -25.78 1.56
N ALA A 455 -16.12 -25.85 2.22
CA ALA A 455 -15.94 -25.16 3.49
C ALA A 455 -16.18 -23.65 3.30
N VAL A 456 -17.00 -23.03 4.16
CA VAL A 456 -17.12 -21.56 4.19
C VAL A 456 -15.74 -20.98 4.40
N GLY A 457 -15.31 -20.09 3.48
CA GLY A 457 -14.07 -19.34 3.58
C GLY A 457 -14.00 -18.62 4.92
N GLN A 458 -12.95 -18.90 5.70
CA GLN A 458 -12.86 -18.45 7.08
C GLN A 458 -11.97 -17.22 7.25
N GLY A 459 -12.49 -16.29 8.04
CA GLY A 459 -11.91 -14.97 8.33
C GLY A 459 -12.98 -13.99 8.80
N GLN A 460 -14.25 -14.28 8.53
CA GLN A 460 -15.33 -13.40 8.93
C GLN A 460 -15.79 -13.72 10.36
N SER A 461 -15.71 -12.69 11.18
CA SER A 461 -16.06 -12.70 12.59
C SER A 461 -17.50 -12.37 12.89
N GLU A 462 -18.26 -11.91 11.91
CA GLU A 462 -19.68 -11.68 12.08
C GLU A 462 -20.43 -12.98 11.81
N GLU A 463 -21.70 -13.02 12.21
CA GLU A 463 -22.60 -14.11 11.84
C GLU A 463 -22.86 -14.04 10.34
N VAL A 464 -21.98 -14.69 9.60
CA VAL A 464 -22.01 -14.69 8.16
C VAL A 464 -22.70 -15.95 7.72
N LEU A 465 -23.73 -15.74 6.92
CA LEU A 465 -24.46 -16.80 6.25
C LEU A 465 -23.84 -17.03 4.88
N THR A 466 -23.77 -18.30 4.52
CA THR A 466 -23.09 -18.76 3.31
C THR A 466 -23.98 -19.75 2.59
N ILE A 467 -24.08 -19.68 1.27
CA ILE A 467 -24.83 -20.63 0.46
C ILE A 467 -24.06 -20.95 -0.83
N PRO A 468 -24.03 -22.21 -1.28
CA PRO A 468 -23.45 -22.53 -2.58
C PRO A 468 -24.36 -21.99 -3.70
N VAL A 469 -23.78 -21.24 -4.64
CA VAL A 469 -24.42 -20.75 -5.86
C VAL A 469 -23.65 -21.25 -7.08
N ALA A 470 -24.30 -21.41 -8.23
CA ALA A 470 -23.62 -21.83 -9.46
C ALA A 470 -22.79 -20.66 -10.02
N GLY A 471 -21.48 -20.86 -10.19
CA GLY A 471 -20.60 -19.89 -10.83
C GLY A 471 -20.71 -19.91 -12.36
N PRO A 472 -20.05 -18.97 -13.07
CA PRO A 472 -20.11 -18.86 -14.53
C PRO A 472 -19.73 -20.13 -15.31
N ASN A 473 -18.89 -20.98 -14.70
CA ASN A 473 -18.40 -22.24 -15.28
C ASN A 473 -19.22 -23.47 -14.82
N GLY A 474 -20.38 -23.27 -14.17
CA GLY A 474 -21.19 -24.33 -13.57
C GLY A 474 -20.58 -24.95 -12.30
N ARG A 475 -19.39 -24.52 -11.87
CA ARG A 475 -18.79 -24.94 -10.59
C ARG A 475 -19.47 -24.20 -9.43
N PRO A 476 -19.79 -24.88 -8.32
CA PRO A 476 -20.35 -24.23 -7.15
C PRO A 476 -19.34 -23.25 -6.55
N MET A 477 -19.79 -22.01 -6.28
CA MET A 477 -19.05 -20.99 -5.54
C MET A 477 -19.84 -20.63 -4.27
N MET A 478 -19.16 -20.23 -3.20
CA MET A 478 -19.82 -19.86 -1.95
C MET A 478 -20.16 -18.36 -1.94
N LEU A 479 -21.45 -18.03 -1.89
CA LEU A 479 -21.90 -16.66 -1.65
C LEU A 479 -21.98 -16.42 -0.14
N SER A 480 -21.18 -15.50 0.38
CA SER A 480 -21.09 -15.15 1.81
C SER A 480 -21.67 -13.77 2.06
N THR A 481 -22.42 -13.58 3.15
CA THR A 481 -23.00 -12.29 3.53
C THR A 481 -23.27 -12.18 5.02
N SER A 482 -23.01 -11.01 5.61
CA SER A 482 -23.44 -10.65 6.97
C SER A 482 -24.73 -9.84 7.00
N THR A 483 -25.22 -9.37 5.84
CA THR A 483 -26.33 -8.41 5.75
C THR A 483 -27.59 -8.97 5.12
N MET A 484 -27.49 -10.04 4.32
CA MET A 484 -28.66 -10.62 3.67
C MET A 484 -29.34 -11.67 4.55
N THR A 485 -30.67 -11.73 4.48
CA THR A 485 -31.42 -12.77 5.17
C THR A 485 -31.29 -14.12 4.47
N PRO A 486 -31.58 -15.24 5.16
CA PRO A 486 -31.63 -16.57 4.54
C PRO A 486 -32.50 -16.64 3.29
N GLU A 487 -33.61 -15.91 3.25
CA GLU A 487 -34.55 -15.88 2.13
C GLU A 487 -33.93 -15.20 0.90
N MET A 488 -33.21 -14.10 1.10
CA MET A 488 -32.45 -13.44 0.04
C MET A 488 -31.36 -14.36 -0.52
N LEU A 489 -30.61 -15.05 0.36
CA LEU A 489 -29.58 -15.99 -0.07
C LEU A 489 -30.13 -17.13 -0.94
N LYS A 490 -31.28 -17.70 -0.57
CA LYS A 490 -31.96 -18.73 -1.37
C LYS A 490 -32.42 -18.21 -2.72
N MET A 491 -32.87 -16.96 -2.78
CA MET A 491 -33.26 -16.32 -4.05
C MET A 491 -32.05 -16.24 -4.99
N PHE A 492 -30.88 -15.82 -4.50
CA PHE A 492 -29.65 -15.81 -5.30
C PHE A 492 -29.23 -17.22 -5.75
N GLN A 493 -29.37 -18.22 -4.88
CA GLN A 493 -29.11 -19.60 -5.26
C GLN A 493 -30.04 -20.08 -6.38
N ALA A 494 -31.35 -19.85 -6.26
CA ALA A 494 -32.33 -20.20 -7.31
C ALA A 494 -32.01 -19.50 -8.64
N MET A 495 -31.70 -18.20 -8.60
CA MET A 495 -31.30 -17.43 -9.78
C MET A 495 -30.04 -18.00 -10.42
N SER A 496 -29.05 -18.47 -9.63
CA SER A 496 -27.81 -19.04 -10.16
C SER A 496 -28.02 -20.34 -10.94
N VAL A 497 -29.07 -21.10 -10.63
CA VAL A 497 -29.43 -22.36 -11.34
C VAL A 497 -30.48 -22.15 -12.42
N GLY A 498 -30.87 -20.90 -12.71
CA GLY A 498 -31.87 -20.57 -13.73
C GLY A 498 -33.32 -20.82 -13.29
N GLU A 499 -33.56 -21.04 -12.00
CA GLU A 499 -34.90 -21.13 -11.45
C GLU A 499 -35.47 -19.72 -11.23
N THR A 500 -36.68 -19.48 -11.72
CA THR A 500 -37.42 -18.25 -11.40
C THR A 500 -38.17 -18.50 -10.08
N PRO A 501 -37.89 -17.74 -9.01
CA PRO A 501 -38.59 -17.96 -7.75
C PRO A 501 -40.09 -17.70 -7.96
N GLU A 502 -40.93 -18.69 -7.63
CA GLU A 502 -42.38 -18.56 -7.74
C GLU A 502 -42.87 -17.33 -6.94
N GLY A 503 -43.39 -16.32 -7.64
CA GLY A 503 -43.87 -15.05 -7.05
C GLY A 503 -42.92 -13.85 -7.09
N SER A 504 -41.77 -13.92 -7.80
CA SER A 504 -40.66 -12.96 -7.65
C SER A 504 -40.62 -11.71 -8.56
N ASN A 505 -41.46 -11.59 -9.59
CA ASN A 505 -41.34 -10.47 -10.55
C ASN A 505 -41.58 -9.07 -9.92
N LYS A 506 -42.20 -8.97 -8.74
CA LYS A 506 -42.35 -7.70 -8.01
C LYS A 506 -41.27 -7.47 -6.94
N THR A 507 -40.58 -8.51 -6.49
CA THR A 507 -39.72 -8.48 -5.30
C THR A 507 -38.26 -8.16 -5.63
N LEU A 508 -37.78 -8.48 -6.84
CA LEU A 508 -36.38 -8.24 -7.22
C LEU A 508 -36.06 -6.73 -7.32
N ASP A 509 -36.91 -5.96 -7.99
CA ASP A 509 -36.74 -4.49 -8.12
C ASP A 509 -36.93 -3.75 -6.78
N GLU A 510 -37.83 -4.24 -5.91
CA GLU A 510 -37.98 -3.71 -4.55
C GLU A 510 -36.79 -4.05 -3.63
N LEU A 511 -36.16 -5.22 -3.81
CA LEU A 511 -34.99 -5.62 -3.04
C LEU A 511 -33.72 -4.94 -3.55
N LEU A 512 -33.53 -4.80 -4.86
CA LEU A 512 -32.42 -4.06 -5.45
C LEU A 512 -32.50 -2.56 -5.15
N SER A 513 -33.70 -1.98 -5.10
CA SER A 513 -33.87 -0.58 -4.67
C SER A 513 -33.55 -0.37 -3.19
N LYS A 514 -33.85 -1.33 -2.30
CA LYS A 514 -33.41 -1.32 -0.89
C LYS A 514 -31.92 -1.62 -0.71
N SER A 515 -31.34 -2.40 -1.62
CA SER A 515 -29.91 -2.75 -1.66
C SER A 515 -29.01 -1.63 -2.19
N SER A 516 -29.55 -0.56 -2.77
CA SER A 516 -28.76 0.61 -3.20
C SER A 516 -28.01 1.32 -2.07
N LYS A 517 -28.29 0.97 -0.80
CA LYS A 517 -27.53 1.36 0.40
C LYS A 517 -26.44 0.36 0.82
N ILE A 518 -26.34 -0.80 0.17
CA ILE A 518 -25.32 -1.82 0.41
C ILE A 518 -24.17 -1.54 -0.57
N LYS A 519 -23.31 -0.58 -0.21
CA LYS A 519 -21.99 -0.45 -0.83
C LYS A 519 -21.12 -1.58 -0.25
N GLU A 520 -20.46 -2.35 -1.10
CA GLU A 520 -19.62 -3.52 -0.81
C GLU A 520 -20.37 -4.86 -0.62
N VAL A 521 -20.60 -5.53 -1.75
CA VAL A 521 -20.54 -6.99 -1.78
C VAL A 521 -19.06 -7.34 -1.93
N ASP A 522 -18.43 -7.78 -0.84
CA ASP A 522 -17.10 -8.38 -0.88
C ASP A 522 -17.21 -9.74 -1.62
N VAL A 523 -17.05 -9.72 -2.94
CA VAL A 523 -16.74 -10.95 -3.69
C VAL A 523 -15.28 -11.28 -3.36
N LEU A 524 -15.09 -12.01 -2.26
CA LEU A 524 -13.81 -12.62 -1.92
C LEU A 524 -13.53 -13.75 -2.93
N GLU A 525 -13.01 -13.40 -4.11
CA GLU A 525 -12.31 -14.37 -4.95
C GLU A 525 -11.03 -14.81 -4.20
N HIS A 526 -11.12 -15.93 -3.49
CA HIS A 526 -9.93 -16.64 -3.03
C HIS A 526 -9.23 -17.23 -4.25
N PHE A 527 -8.32 -16.47 -4.84
CA PHE A 527 -7.32 -17.01 -5.76
C PHE A 527 -6.28 -17.76 -4.95
N SER A 528 -6.59 -19.01 -4.60
CA SER A 528 -5.57 -20.04 -4.43
C SER A 528 -5.24 -20.59 -5.82
N SER A 529 -4.12 -20.13 -6.37
CA SER A 529 -3.43 -20.77 -7.51
C SER A 529 -2.08 -21.28 -7.04
#